data_AF-A0A2S9G5A5-F1
#
_entry.id   AF-A0A2S9G5A5-F1
#
_cell.length_a   1.000
_cell.length_b   1.000
_cell.length_c   1.000
_cell.angle_alpha   90.00
_cell.angle_beta   90.00
_cell.angle_gamma   90.00
#
_symmetry.space_group_name_H-M   'P 1'
#
loop_
_entity.id
_entity.type
_entity.pdbx_description
1 polymer ?
#
loop_
_entity_poly.entity_id
_entity_poly.type
_entity_poly.pdbx_seq_one_letter_code
_entity_poly.pdbx_strand_id
1 'polypeptide(L)'
;LAADAELVVGMSLGGLTALRIAVTAPELVRRLALVDVTPSAPARHTEMTDAQKGTVALVQGDRTFPSFDAMLEVTTAAAPHRDRK
;
A
#
# COMPACT_ATOMS: atom_id res chain seq x y z
N LEU A 1 -7.78 17.07 20.99
CA LEU A 1 -7.59 15.65 20.58
C LEU A 1 -8.80 14.84 21.06
N ALA A 2 -9.04 13.66 20.48
CA ALA A 2 -10.19 12.81 20.78
C ALA A 2 -9.82 11.71 21.79
N ALA A 3 -9.85 12.02 23.09
CA ALA A 3 -9.51 11.07 24.16
C ALA A 3 -10.50 9.89 24.22
N ASP A 4 -11.75 10.13 23.83
CA ASP A 4 -12.83 9.14 23.89
C ASP A 4 -13.16 8.54 22.51
N ALA A 5 -12.18 8.44 21.60
CA ALA A 5 -12.40 7.82 20.29
C ALA A 5 -12.77 6.33 20.39
N GLU A 6 -13.94 5.93 19.88
CA GLU A 6 -14.38 4.53 19.87
C GLU A 6 -13.72 3.66 18.81
N LEU A 7 -13.26 4.29 17.73
CA LEU A 7 -12.68 3.63 16.56
C LEU A 7 -11.49 4.44 16.04
N VAL A 8 -10.41 3.74 15.76
CA VAL A 8 -9.29 4.27 14.98
C VAL A 8 -9.35 3.63 13.60
N VAL A 9 -9.38 4.48 12.56
CA VAL A 9 -9.31 4.05 11.17
C VAL A 9 -7.95 4.44 10.62
N GLY A 10 -7.21 3.47 10.12
CA GLY A 10 -5.90 3.71 9.50
C GLY A 10 -5.86 3.20 8.08
N MET A 11 -5.47 4.08 7.15
CA MET A 11 -5.26 3.74 5.74
C MET A 11 -3.77 3.74 5.41
N SER A 12 -3.32 2.79 4.60
CA SER A 12 -1.93 2.70 4.12
C SER A 12 -0.93 2.79 5.29
N LEU A 13 0.03 3.72 5.26
CA LEU A 13 0.97 3.96 6.37
C LEU A 13 0.27 4.26 7.69
N GLY A 14 -0.81 5.06 7.68
CA GLY A 14 -1.60 5.35 8.87
C GLY A 14 -2.21 4.08 9.49
N GLY A 15 -2.48 3.06 8.67
CA GLY A 15 -2.91 1.74 9.13
C GLY A 15 -1.83 0.96 9.87
N LEU A 16 -0.60 0.96 9.36
CA LEU A 16 0.54 0.35 10.06
C LEU A 16 0.85 1.09 11.37
N THR A 17 0.74 2.41 11.38
CA THR A 17 0.88 3.22 12.60
C THR A 17 -0.21 2.88 13.62
N ALA A 18 -1.48 2.84 13.19
CA ALA A 18 -2.60 2.49 14.07
C ALA A 18 -2.48 1.06 14.60
N LEU A 19 -2.00 0.11 13.78
CA LEU A 19 -1.72 -1.26 14.21
C LEU A 19 -0.62 -1.30 15.28
N ARG A 20 0.47 -0.53 15.09
CA ARG A 20 1.54 -0.46 16.09
C ARG A 20 1.01 0.07 17.43
N ILE A 21 0.21 1.14 17.40
CA ILE A 21 -0.39 1.72 18.61
C ILE A 21 -1.32 0.69 19.27
N ALA A 22 -2.18 0.01 18.51
CA ALA A 22 -3.09 -0.99 19.06
C ALA A 22 -2.37 -2.14 19.77
N VAL A 23 -1.15 -2.47 19.35
CA VAL A 23 -0.32 -3.50 20.01
C VAL A 23 0.44 -2.95 21.21
N THR A 24 1.00 -1.74 21.12
CA THR A 24 1.87 -1.18 22.18
C THR A 24 1.13 -0.39 23.26
N ALA A 25 -0.05 0.13 22.96
CA ALA A 25 -0.91 0.94 23.82
C ALA A 25 -2.39 0.62 23.54
N PRO A 26 -2.83 -0.64 23.79
CA PRO A 26 -4.16 -1.13 23.45
C PRO A 26 -5.29 -0.33 24.11
N GLU A 27 -5.04 0.29 25.26
CA GLU A 27 -5.99 1.16 25.97
C GLU A 27 -6.42 2.39 25.14
N LEU A 28 -5.59 2.81 24.18
CA LEU A 28 -5.88 3.93 23.29
C LEU A 28 -6.67 3.52 22.03
N VAL A 29 -6.78 2.21 21.74
CA VAL A 29 -7.40 1.69 20.52
C VAL A 29 -8.43 0.62 20.85
N ARG A 30 -9.64 1.07 21.21
CA ARG A 30 -10.76 0.15 21.54
C ARG A 30 -11.17 -0.72 20.35
N ARG A 31 -11.16 -0.14 19.14
CA ARG A 31 -11.44 -0.83 17.88
C ARG A 31 -10.53 -0.26 16.80
N LEU A 32 -10.05 -1.14 15.92
CA LEU A 32 -9.20 -0.78 14.79
C LEU A 32 -9.85 -1.24 13.49
N ALA A 33 -10.00 -0.32 12.53
CA ALA A 33 -10.30 -0.63 11.14
C ALA A 33 -9.10 -0.32 10.25
N LEU A 34 -8.71 -1.30 9.44
CA LEU A 34 -7.62 -1.19 8.47
C LEU A 34 -8.20 -1.07 7.06
N VAL A 35 -7.79 -0.03 6.34
CA VAL A 35 -8.25 0.24 4.97
C VAL A 35 -7.08 0.19 4.02
N ASP A 36 -7.12 -0.72 3.04
CA ASP A 36 -6.06 -0.88 2.05
C ASP A 36 -4.67 -1.07 2.68
N VAL A 37 -4.62 -1.93 3.72
CA VAL A 37 -3.40 -2.29 4.44
C VAL A 37 -3.20 -3.78 4.32
N THR A 38 -2.06 -4.19 3.80
CA THR A 38 -1.58 -5.58 3.89
C THR A 38 -0.31 -5.57 4.74
N PRO A 39 -0.36 -5.94 6.04
CA PRO A 39 0.76 -5.74 6.96
C PRO A 39 2.08 -6.36 6.53
N SER A 40 2.04 -7.51 5.85
CA SER A 40 3.23 -8.19 5.35
C SER A 40 3.75 -7.64 4.01
N ALA A 41 3.02 -6.73 3.35
CA ALA A 41 3.36 -6.27 2.00
C ALA A 41 4.77 -5.67 1.91
N PRO A 42 5.24 -4.81 2.84
CA PRO A 42 6.59 -4.25 2.74
C PRO A 42 7.71 -5.31 2.75
N ALA A 43 7.59 -6.33 3.62
CA ALA A 43 8.56 -7.43 3.70
C ALA A 43 8.42 -8.41 2.53
N ARG A 44 7.19 -8.70 2.08
CA ARG A 44 6.99 -9.52 0.89
C ARG A 44 7.51 -8.84 -0.37
N HIS A 45 7.42 -7.52 -0.49
CA HIS A 45 7.95 -6.78 -1.64
C HIS A 45 9.47 -6.86 -1.75
N THR A 46 10.22 -7.03 -0.66
CA THR A 46 11.68 -7.20 -0.74
C THR A 46 12.11 -8.56 -1.26
N GLU A 47 11.23 -9.56 -1.14
CA GLU A 47 11.49 -10.95 -1.57
C GLU A 47 10.94 -11.26 -2.98
N MET A 48 10.10 -10.36 -3.52
CA MET A 48 9.43 -10.51 -4.81
C MET A 48 10.27 -9.95 -5.97
N THR A 49 10.25 -10.61 -7.13
CA THR A 49 10.75 -10.05 -8.39
C THR A 49 9.87 -8.87 -8.83
N ASP A 50 10.35 -8.02 -9.74
CA ASP A 50 9.56 -6.88 -10.22
C ASP A 50 8.26 -7.31 -10.90
N ALA A 51 8.28 -8.44 -11.62
CA ALA A 51 7.09 -9.06 -12.19
C ALA A 51 6.08 -9.48 -11.11
N GLN A 52 6.57 -10.01 -9.98
CA GLN A 52 5.71 -10.40 -8.85
C GLN A 52 5.14 -9.18 -8.11
N LYS A 53 5.89 -8.07 -8.01
CA LYS A 53 5.42 -6.81 -7.40
C LYS A 53 4.31 -6.14 -8.22
N GLY A 54 4.21 -6.46 -9.52
CA GLY A 54 3.22 -5.87 -10.42
C GLY A 54 3.31 -4.34 -10.42
N THR A 55 2.16 -3.66 -10.33
CA THR A 55 2.11 -2.19 -10.36
C THR A 55 2.84 -1.51 -9.20
N VAL A 56 3.15 -2.22 -8.11
CA VAL A 56 3.95 -1.66 -7.00
C VAL A 56 5.37 -1.33 -7.48
N ALA A 57 5.91 -2.09 -8.44
CA ALA A 57 7.22 -1.81 -9.02
C ALA A 57 7.26 -0.44 -9.74
N LEU A 58 6.13 0.03 -10.29
CA LEU A 58 6.04 1.32 -10.97
C LEU A 58 6.31 2.50 -10.03
N VAL A 59 5.99 2.36 -8.73
CA VAL A 59 6.21 3.41 -7.73
C VAL A 59 7.71 3.61 -7.44
N GLN A 60 8.51 2.56 -7.66
CA GLN A 60 9.96 2.54 -7.42
C GLN A 60 10.78 2.70 -8.72
N GLY A 61 10.14 2.64 -9.89
CA GLY A 61 10.77 2.76 -11.20
C GLY A 61 10.87 4.20 -11.71
N ASP A 62 11.24 4.34 -12.98
CA ASP A 62 11.34 5.64 -13.65
C ASP A 62 10.00 6.38 -13.62
N ARG A 63 10.05 7.66 -13.25
CA ARG A 63 8.87 8.54 -13.18
C ARG A 63 8.76 9.50 -14.36
N THR A 64 9.75 9.48 -15.25
CA THR A 64 9.82 10.32 -16.44
C THR A 64 9.95 9.42 -17.65
N PHE A 65 9.05 9.62 -18.61
CA PHE A 65 9.00 8.83 -19.83
C PHE A 65 9.15 9.74 -21.05
N PRO A 66 9.79 9.28 -22.13
CA PRO A 66 9.96 10.08 -23.34
C PRO A 66 8.64 10.33 -24.09
N SER A 67 7.59 9.54 -23.81
CA SER A 67 6.26 9.67 -24.39
C SER A 67 5.19 9.00 -23.52
N PHE A 68 3.92 9.28 -23.82
CA PHE A 68 2.78 8.57 -23.22
C PHE A 68 2.79 7.07 -23.54
N ASP A 69 3.10 6.70 -24.79
CA ASP A 69 3.12 5.29 -25.19
C ASP A 69 4.17 4.50 -24.42
N ALA A 70 5.35 5.08 -24.17
CA ALA A 70 6.40 4.46 -23.35
C ALA A 70 5.95 4.25 -21.90
N MET A 71 5.21 5.21 -21.32
CA MET A 71 4.61 5.05 -19.99
C MET A 71 3.53 3.95 -19.98
N LEU A 72 2.68 3.92 -21.00
CA LEU A 72 1.57 2.97 -21.11
C LEU A 72 2.07 1.52 -21.28
N GLU A 73 3.15 1.33 -22.03
CA GLU A 73 3.79 0.02 -22.23
C GLU A 73 4.24 -0.57 -20.88
N VAL A 74 5.03 0.20 -20.11
CA VAL A 74 5.52 -0.23 -18.78
C VAL A 74 4.36 -0.49 -17.81
N THR A 75 3.34 0.37 -17.83
CA THR A 75 2.16 0.23 -16.97
C THR A 75 1.34 -1.03 -17.31
N THR A 76 1.17 -1.33 -18.61
CA THR A 76 0.45 -2.53 -19.06
C THR A 76 1.22 -3.79 -18.69
N ALA A 77 2.55 -3.80 -18.88
CA ALA A 77 3.40 -4.93 -18.55
C ALA A 77 3.37 -5.25 -17.04
N ALA A 78 3.28 -4.22 -16.19
CA ALA A 78 3.16 -4.36 -14.73
C ALA A 78 1.75 -4.76 -14.25
N ALA A 79 0.73 -4.69 -15.11
CA ALA A 79 -0.67 -5.01 -14.80
C ALA A 79 -1.31 -5.93 -15.86
N PRO A 80 -0.74 -7.13 -16.13
CA PRO A 80 -1.12 -7.95 -17.28
C PRO A 80 -2.56 -8.47 -17.24
N HIS A 81 -3.20 -8.43 -16.06
CA HIS A 81 -4.58 -8.87 -15.85
C HIS A 81 -5.60 -7.73 -15.87
N ARG A 82 -5.16 -6.48 -16.06
CA ARG A 82 -6.04 -5.32 -16.13
C ARG A 82 -6.46 -5.11 -17.58
N ASP A 83 -7.76 -5.21 -17.85
CA ASP A 83 -8.28 -4.95 -19.19
C ASP A 83 -7.97 -3.50 -19.59
N ARG A 84 -7.62 -3.29 -20.86
CA ARG A 84 -7.37 -1.97 -21.44
C ARG A 84 -8.67 -1.23 -21.78
N LYS A 85 -9.79 -1.94 -21.79
CA LYS A 85 -11.12 -1.40 -22.11
C LYS A 85 -11.79 -0.71 -20.94
#